data_AF-A0A367JVK3-F1
#
_entry.id   AF-A0A367JVK3-F1
#
_cell.length_a   1.000
_cell.length_b   1.000
_cell.length_c   1.000
_cell.angle_alpha   90.00
_cell.angle_beta   90.00
_cell.angle_gamma   90.00
#
_symmetry.space_group_name_H-M   'P 1'
#
loop_
_entity.id
_entity.type
_entity.pdbx_description
1 polymer ?
#
loop_
_entity_poly.entity_id
_entity_poly.type
_entity_poly.pdbx_seq_one_letter_code
_entity_poly.pdbx_strand_id
1 'polypeptide(L)'
;MIYLSFFLILLTSLIHALPITTNSITSPITTTITNTHFTPIIQEEEEKIDDNSCSLTVDYPIQIEHFAQLIATHWQFDHLDTIITKTYRTIAEQFQKHIQVSSTSSSDSRQHTFASPDNLMDLEILHAQIFGAIQAHTEGNLPLAWDRLADKLGRPALESYIRTKALEYCKVAPDLVSSTCLQQNAVKLSLEMDEYIRDNLREIYTILDNETLPVLLEKTSKDLMKLLEYFNRTFLSRDNQQLVLDVIPWSERPLSLTSQLMPSFSMYHHDDNHITDFFIDYACLSKA
;
A
#
# COMPACT_ATOMS: atom_id res chain seq x y z
N MET A 1 28.81 -32.82 -31.90
CA MET A 1 27.70 -32.13 -32.60
C MET A 1 26.34 -32.65 -32.12
N ILE A 2 25.96 -32.37 -30.87
CA ILE A 2 24.62 -32.74 -30.30
C ILE A 2 24.11 -31.60 -29.39
N TYR A 3 24.46 -30.34 -29.68
CA TYR A 3 24.02 -29.19 -28.86
C TYR A 3 23.33 -28.08 -29.67
N LEU A 4 23.11 -28.27 -30.97
CA LEU A 4 22.43 -27.27 -31.80
C LEU A 4 20.92 -27.51 -31.97
N SER A 5 20.38 -28.60 -31.43
CA SER A 5 18.98 -29.00 -31.67
C SER A 5 18.03 -28.71 -30.51
N PHE A 6 18.54 -28.30 -29.34
CA PHE A 6 17.68 -27.95 -28.19
C PHE A 6 17.30 -26.46 -28.13
N PHE A 7 18.03 -25.60 -28.83
CA PHE A 7 17.79 -24.15 -28.81
C PHE A 7 16.67 -23.68 -29.76
N LEU A 8 16.21 -24.55 -30.67
CA LEU A 8 15.18 -24.18 -31.67
C LEU A 8 13.75 -24.51 -31.24
N ILE A 9 13.55 -25.25 -30.14
CA ILE A 9 12.22 -25.70 -29.68
C ILE A 9 11.61 -24.75 -28.64
N LEU A 10 12.41 -23.89 -28.00
CA LEU A 10 11.92 -22.91 -27.02
C LEU A 10 11.48 -21.57 -27.63
N LEU A 11 11.61 -21.38 -28.95
CA LEU A 11 11.30 -20.12 -29.64
C LEU A 11 10.00 -20.11 -30.45
N THR A 12 9.18 -21.17 -30.40
CA THR A 12 7.93 -21.25 -31.20
C THR A 12 6.64 -21.42 -30.40
N SER A 13 6.66 -21.23 -29.08
CA SER A 13 5.45 -21.22 -28.26
C SER A 13 5.25 -19.89 -27.53
N LEU A 14 5.00 -18.82 -28.29
CA LEU A 14 4.13 -17.74 -27.82
C LEU A 14 3.04 -17.48 -28.85
N ILE A 15 1.88 -18.03 -28.51
CA ILE A 15 0.61 -17.89 -29.20
C ILE A 15 0.04 -16.50 -28.87
N HIS A 16 -0.17 -15.72 -29.93
CA HIS A 16 -1.34 -14.86 -30.20
C HIS A 16 -1.93 -14.08 -29.02
N ALA A 17 -1.51 -12.82 -28.87
CA ALA A 17 -2.32 -11.81 -28.22
C ALA A 17 -3.45 -11.35 -29.19
N LEU A 18 -4.70 -11.52 -28.78
CA LEU A 18 -5.87 -10.98 -29.47
C LEU A 18 -5.91 -9.43 -29.34
N PRO A 19 -6.46 -8.71 -30.34
CA PRO A 19 -6.62 -7.27 -30.27
C PRO A 19 -7.74 -6.88 -29.28
N ILE A 20 -7.44 -5.93 -28.39
CA ILE A 20 -8.44 -5.29 -27.52
C ILE A 20 -9.28 -4.36 -28.40
N THR A 21 -10.54 -4.73 -28.64
CA THR A 21 -11.55 -3.87 -29.27
C THR A 21 -12.05 -2.85 -28.26
N THR A 22 -11.78 -1.57 -28.55
CA THR A 22 -12.40 -0.40 -27.90
C THR A 22 -13.88 -0.32 -28.30
N ASN A 23 -14.78 -0.54 -27.34
CA ASN A 23 -16.20 -0.19 -27.52
C ASN A 23 -16.48 1.15 -26.82
N SER A 24 -16.31 2.23 -27.57
CA SER A 24 -16.98 3.50 -27.31
C SER A 24 -18.47 3.32 -27.63
N ILE A 25 -19.34 3.37 -26.62
CA ILE A 25 -20.77 3.57 -26.87
C ILE A 25 -20.99 5.07 -26.86
N THR A 26 -20.80 5.67 -28.03
CA THR A 26 -21.35 6.97 -28.39
C THR A 26 -22.66 6.68 -29.11
N SER A 27 -23.80 6.95 -28.49
CA SER A 27 -25.08 6.97 -29.21
C SER A 27 -25.36 8.38 -29.72
N PRO A 28 -25.73 8.55 -31.00
CA PRO A 28 -25.97 9.84 -31.61
C PRO A 28 -27.43 10.25 -31.41
N ILE A 29 -27.68 11.50 -31.01
CA ILE A 29 -28.95 12.16 -31.31
C ILE A 29 -28.63 13.44 -32.08
N THR A 30 -28.85 13.34 -33.38
CA THR A 30 -28.98 14.46 -34.31
C THR A 30 -30.34 15.10 -34.11
N THR A 31 -30.40 16.39 -33.79
CA THR A 31 -31.53 17.25 -34.19
C THR A 31 -31.09 18.71 -34.32
N THR A 32 -30.82 19.08 -35.57
CA THR A 32 -31.27 20.28 -36.28
C THR A 32 -31.54 21.55 -35.45
N ILE A 33 -30.65 22.53 -35.64
CA ILE A 33 -30.87 23.93 -35.33
C ILE A 33 -31.82 24.51 -36.38
N THR A 34 -32.96 25.06 -35.95
CA THR A 34 -33.69 26.07 -36.73
C THR A 34 -34.33 27.09 -35.79
N ASN A 35 -33.98 28.35 -36.04
CA ASN A 35 -34.41 29.56 -35.35
C ASN A 35 -35.94 29.73 -35.27
N THR A 36 -36.44 30.27 -34.16
CA THR A 36 -37.32 31.46 -34.18
C THR A 36 -37.37 32.16 -32.82
N HIS A 37 -37.25 33.47 -32.89
CA HIS A 37 -37.34 34.52 -31.87
C HIS A 37 -38.75 34.65 -31.26
N PHE A 38 -38.87 34.78 -29.93
CA PHE A 38 -39.84 35.65 -29.22
C PHE A 38 -39.47 35.74 -27.72
N THR A 39 -39.32 36.95 -27.20
CA THR A 39 -39.36 37.36 -25.78
C THR A 39 -40.70 38.10 -25.54
N PRO A 40 -41.23 38.37 -24.31
CA PRO A 40 -40.54 38.43 -23.00
C PRO A 40 -41.35 37.99 -21.73
N ILE A 41 -40.64 37.93 -20.59
CA ILE A 41 -41.09 38.14 -19.17
C ILE A 41 -42.16 37.21 -18.58
N ILE A 42 -41.75 36.33 -17.65
CA ILE A 42 -42.16 36.33 -16.23
C ILE A 42 -40.92 35.97 -15.40
N GLN A 43 -40.57 36.83 -14.44
CA GLN A 43 -39.60 36.51 -13.38
C GLN A 43 -40.25 35.49 -12.45
N GLU A 44 -39.88 34.23 -12.57
CA GLU A 44 -39.83 33.33 -11.42
C GLU A 44 -38.37 33.30 -10.99
N GLU A 45 -38.10 33.79 -9.79
CA GLU A 45 -36.90 33.40 -9.06
C GLU A 45 -36.96 31.87 -8.91
N GLU A 46 -36.36 31.15 -9.86
CA GLU A 46 -35.82 29.83 -9.56
C GLU A 46 -34.77 30.06 -8.47
N GLU A 47 -35.22 29.90 -7.24
CA GLU A 47 -34.35 29.56 -6.12
C GLU A 47 -33.61 28.30 -6.55
N LYS A 48 -32.42 28.52 -7.08
CA LYS A 48 -31.47 27.49 -7.43
C LYS A 48 -31.05 26.87 -6.11
N ILE A 49 -31.83 25.90 -5.64
CA ILE A 49 -31.44 25.04 -4.53
C ILE A 49 -30.13 24.42 -4.97
N ASP A 50 -29.07 24.86 -4.33
CA ASP A 50 -27.75 24.29 -4.44
C ASP A 50 -27.85 22.92 -3.75
N ASP A 51 -28.31 21.92 -4.50
CA ASP A 51 -28.64 20.54 -4.07
C ASP A 51 -27.40 19.75 -3.60
N ASN A 52 -26.27 20.43 -3.42
CA ASN A 52 -24.96 19.89 -3.05
C ASN A 52 -24.47 20.36 -1.68
N SER A 53 -25.22 21.20 -0.96
CA SER A 53 -24.91 21.51 0.43
C SER A 53 -25.72 20.59 1.33
N CYS A 54 -25.09 19.52 1.83
CA CYS A 54 -25.75 18.66 2.80
C CYS A 54 -25.87 19.39 4.14
N SER A 55 -26.92 20.21 4.25
CA SER A 55 -27.26 20.88 5.49
C SER A 55 -28.02 19.90 6.39
N LEU A 56 -27.33 19.34 7.39
CA LEU A 56 -27.91 18.50 8.45
C LEU A 56 -28.84 19.25 9.43
N THR A 57 -29.47 20.35 8.97
CA THR A 57 -30.41 21.16 9.76
C THR A 57 -31.70 20.42 10.08
N VAL A 58 -32.00 19.34 9.35
CA VAL A 58 -33.15 18.46 9.59
C VAL A 58 -32.63 17.07 9.94
N ASP A 59 -33.04 16.54 11.09
CA ASP A 59 -32.69 15.18 11.52
C ASP A 59 -33.40 14.14 10.64
N TYR A 60 -32.66 13.13 10.20
CA TYR A 60 -33.19 12.01 9.41
C TYR A 60 -32.49 10.70 9.78
N PRO A 61 -33.17 9.55 9.61
CA PRO A 61 -32.57 8.26 9.87
C PRO A 61 -31.52 7.92 8.79
N ILE A 62 -30.40 7.36 9.25
CA ILE A 62 -29.31 6.88 8.40
C ILE A 62 -29.19 5.37 8.55
N GLN A 63 -29.08 4.67 7.43
CA GLN A 63 -28.84 3.23 7.41
C GLN A 63 -27.40 2.94 7.82
N ILE A 64 -27.22 2.36 9.02
CA ILE A 64 -25.88 2.24 9.62
C ILE A 64 -24.94 1.36 8.79
N GLU A 65 -25.47 0.33 8.14
CA GLU A 65 -24.68 -0.60 7.34
C GLU A 65 -24.04 0.11 6.13
N HIS A 66 -24.82 0.92 5.41
CA HIS A 66 -24.32 1.67 4.26
C HIS A 66 -23.30 2.72 4.70
N PHE A 67 -23.59 3.43 5.80
CA PHE A 67 -22.69 4.42 6.38
C PHE A 67 -21.33 3.83 6.77
N ALA A 68 -21.34 2.70 7.48
CA ALA A 68 -20.12 2.01 7.89
C ALA A 68 -19.30 1.51 6.69
N GLN A 69 -19.97 1.01 5.65
CA GLN A 69 -19.33 0.56 4.41
C GLN A 69 -18.63 1.71 3.67
N LEU A 70 -19.27 2.87 3.56
CA LEU A 70 -18.68 4.03 2.88
C LEU A 70 -17.42 4.52 3.61
N ILE A 71 -17.51 4.70 4.93
CA ILE A 71 -16.37 5.16 5.74
C ILE A 71 -15.23 4.14 5.71
N ALA A 72 -15.52 2.85 5.89
CA ALA A 72 -14.50 1.81 5.86
C ALA A 72 -13.83 1.71 4.48
N THR A 73 -14.59 1.90 3.40
CA THR A 73 -14.08 1.89 2.03
C THR A 73 -13.14 3.08 1.79
N HIS A 74 -13.52 4.28 2.21
CA HIS A 74 -12.65 5.45 2.13
C HIS A 74 -11.34 5.22 2.89
N TRP A 75 -11.44 4.78 4.15
CA TRP A 75 -10.26 4.52 4.95
C TRP A 75 -9.35 3.45 4.37
N GLN A 76 -9.92 2.40 3.78
CA GLN A 76 -9.13 1.37 3.11
C GLN A 76 -8.30 1.96 1.96
N PHE A 77 -8.95 2.64 1.02
CA PHE A 77 -8.31 3.04 -0.24
C PHE A 77 -7.53 4.36 -0.15
N ASP A 78 -8.03 5.34 0.59
CA ASP A 78 -7.41 6.67 0.62
C ASP A 78 -6.33 6.78 1.69
N HIS A 79 -6.37 5.93 2.72
CA HIS A 79 -5.45 5.99 3.85
C HIS A 79 -4.63 4.71 4.04
N LEU A 80 -5.28 3.57 4.27
CA LEU A 80 -4.58 2.33 4.62
C LEU A 80 -3.69 1.83 3.48
N ASP A 81 -4.14 1.85 2.23
CA ASP A 81 -3.32 1.44 1.08
C ASP A 81 -2.02 2.26 0.97
N THR A 82 -2.10 3.56 1.26
CA THR A 82 -0.92 4.44 1.29
C THR A 82 0.00 4.08 2.45
N ILE A 83 -0.54 3.82 3.64
CA ILE A 83 0.22 3.40 4.82
C ILE A 83 0.92 2.06 4.58
N ILE A 84 0.20 1.11 3.98
CA ILE A 84 0.70 -0.23 3.63
C ILE A 84 1.86 -0.10 2.63
N THR A 85 1.65 0.63 1.55
CA THR A 85 2.67 0.84 0.51
C THR A 85 3.92 1.52 1.09
N LYS A 86 3.73 2.53 1.95
CA LYS A 86 4.85 3.19 2.63
C LYS A 86 5.59 2.23 3.56
N THR A 87 4.87 1.41 4.31
CA THR A 87 5.43 0.39 5.18
C THR A 87 6.32 -0.58 4.41
N TYR A 88 5.83 -1.11 3.29
CA TYR A 88 6.60 -2.06 2.48
C TYR A 88 7.89 -1.46 1.93
N ARG A 89 7.80 -0.25 1.38
CA ARG A 89 8.98 0.47 0.89
C ARG A 89 9.99 0.72 2.00
N THR A 90 9.55 1.23 3.16
CA THR A 90 10.45 1.47 4.30
C THR A 90 11.10 0.18 4.78
N ILE A 91 10.37 -0.92 4.87
CA ILE A 91 10.94 -2.21 5.24
C ILE A 91 11.97 -2.67 4.21
N ALA A 92 11.64 -2.62 2.91
CA ALA A 92 12.55 -3.06 1.85
C ALA A 92 13.86 -2.25 1.86
N GLU A 93 13.78 -0.93 1.98
CA GLU A 93 14.95 -0.04 2.11
C GLU A 93 15.81 -0.36 3.34
N GLN A 94 15.18 -0.70 4.46
CA GLN A 94 15.92 -1.11 5.66
C GLN A 94 16.54 -2.49 5.47
N PHE A 95 15.81 -3.44 4.91
CA PHE A 95 16.27 -4.82 4.68
C PHE A 95 17.53 -4.87 3.81
N GLN A 96 17.63 -4.00 2.79
CA GLN A 96 18.83 -3.86 1.98
C GLN A 96 20.05 -3.40 2.79
N LYS A 97 19.88 -2.59 3.83
CA LYS A 97 20.98 -2.14 4.70
C LYS A 97 21.50 -3.24 5.63
N HIS A 98 20.72 -4.28 5.85
CA HIS A 98 21.10 -5.42 6.69
C HIS A 98 21.93 -6.47 5.96
N ILE A 99 22.04 -6.39 4.64
CA ILE A 99 22.71 -7.40 3.81
C ILE A 99 23.82 -6.71 3.04
N GLN A 100 25.06 -7.16 3.24
CA GLN A 100 26.23 -6.67 2.50
C GLN A 100 26.92 -7.85 1.83
N VAL A 101 27.22 -7.70 0.55
CA VAL A 101 28.01 -8.70 -0.21
C VAL A 101 29.34 -8.04 -0.54
N SER A 102 30.42 -8.60 -0.01
CA SER A 102 31.78 -8.11 -0.21
C SER A 102 32.61 -9.13 -1.01
N SER A 103 33.60 -8.66 -1.77
CA SER A 103 34.57 -9.53 -2.46
C SER A 103 35.91 -9.44 -1.76
N THR A 104 36.43 -10.59 -1.31
CA THR A 104 37.76 -10.70 -0.70
C THR A 104 38.73 -11.32 -1.70
N SER A 105 39.94 -10.77 -1.80
CA SER A 105 41.03 -11.35 -2.60
C SER A 105 42.20 -11.70 -1.70
N SER A 106 42.78 -12.89 -1.91
CA SER A 106 43.73 -13.52 -0.99
C SER A 106 45.18 -13.00 -1.11
N SER A 107 45.42 -11.82 -1.67
CA SER A 107 46.77 -11.32 -1.96
C SER A 107 47.17 -10.16 -1.05
N ASP A 108 47.93 -10.50 0.00
CA ASP A 108 48.91 -9.62 0.65
C ASP A 108 49.92 -9.13 -0.41
N SER A 109 49.59 -8.09 -1.17
CA SER A 109 50.58 -7.34 -1.95
C SER A 109 50.07 -5.94 -2.26
N ARG A 110 50.84 -4.96 -1.81
CA ARG A 110 50.76 -3.56 -2.22
C ARG A 110 50.82 -3.44 -3.75
N GLN A 111 49.69 -3.27 -4.42
CA GLN A 111 49.51 -2.39 -5.57
C GLN A 111 48.11 -2.57 -6.14
N HIS A 112 47.36 -1.47 -6.16
CA HIS A 112 46.22 -1.28 -7.06
C HIS A 112 46.65 -1.62 -8.49
N THR A 113 46.37 -2.84 -8.93
CA THR A 113 46.34 -3.16 -10.35
C THR A 113 44.90 -3.53 -10.62
N PHE A 114 44.21 -2.58 -11.24
CA PHE A 114 42.82 -2.64 -11.64
C PHE A 114 42.41 -4.06 -12.03
N ALA A 115 41.43 -4.62 -11.31
CA ALA A 115 40.59 -5.65 -11.88
C ALA A 115 40.15 -5.17 -13.27
N SER A 116 40.28 -6.03 -14.29
CA SER A 116 39.85 -5.68 -15.64
C SER A 116 38.44 -5.08 -15.57
N PRO A 117 38.13 -3.99 -16.29
CA PRO A 117 36.83 -3.31 -16.20
C PRO A 117 35.64 -4.27 -16.40
N ASP A 118 35.83 -5.36 -17.14
CA ASP A 118 34.84 -6.44 -17.30
C ASP A 118 34.49 -7.14 -15.97
N ASN A 119 35.47 -7.44 -15.10
CA ASN A 119 35.21 -8.12 -13.82
C ASN A 119 34.54 -7.20 -12.79
N LEU A 120 34.80 -5.89 -12.85
CA LEU A 120 34.11 -4.91 -12.00
C LEU A 120 32.65 -4.75 -12.45
N MET A 121 32.41 -4.68 -13.76
CA MET A 121 31.07 -4.63 -14.33
C MET A 121 30.27 -5.91 -13.99
N ASP A 122 30.86 -7.09 -14.10
CA ASP A 122 30.19 -8.35 -13.77
C ASP A 122 29.86 -8.46 -12.27
N LEU A 123 30.72 -7.93 -11.40
CA LEU A 123 30.46 -7.87 -9.96
C LEU A 123 29.33 -6.88 -9.62
N GLU A 124 29.31 -5.71 -10.28
CA GLU A 124 28.22 -4.73 -10.14
C GLU A 124 26.88 -5.29 -10.63
N ILE A 125 26.87 -6.05 -11.73
CA ILE A 125 25.67 -6.73 -12.24
C ILE A 125 25.21 -7.80 -11.24
N LEU A 126 26.12 -8.62 -10.74
CA LEU A 126 25.78 -9.65 -9.74
C LEU A 126 25.21 -9.01 -8.47
N HIS A 127 25.81 -7.92 -8.00
CA HIS A 127 25.30 -7.14 -6.89
C HIS A 127 23.89 -6.62 -7.19
N ALA A 128 23.68 -5.97 -8.34
CA ALA A 128 22.36 -5.47 -8.73
C ALA A 128 21.29 -6.59 -8.80
N GLN A 129 21.66 -7.77 -9.32
CA GLN A 129 20.76 -8.92 -9.39
C GLN A 129 20.41 -9.49 -8.01
N ILE A 130 21.40 -9.58 -7.11
CA ILE A 130 21.18 -10.04 -5.74
C ILE A 130 20.26 -9.06 -5.00
N PHE A 131 20.51 -7.76 -5.09
CA PHE A 131 19.68 -6.76 -4.43
C PHE A 131 18.28 -6.68 -5.03
N GLY A 132 18.13 -6.82 -6.35
CA GLY A 132 16.84 -6.95 -7.01
C GLY A 132 16.06 -8.18 -6.54
N ALA A 133 16.74 -9.33 -6.36
CA ALA A 133 16.11 -10.55 -5.86
C ALA A 133 15.69 -10.43 -4.38
N ILE A 134 16.52 -9.81 -3.53
CA ILE A 134 16.18 -9.54 -2.12
C ILE A 134 14.96 -8.63 -2.03
N GLN A 135 14.93 -7.57 -2.84
CA GLN A 135 13.80 -6.65 -2.89
C GLN A 135 12.52 -7.39 -3.32
N ALA A 136 12.57 -8.12 -4.44
CA ALA A 136 11.42 -8.90 -4.92
C ALA A 136 10.95 -9.96 -3.91
N HIS A 137 11.88 -10.63 -3.22
CA HIS A 137 11.54 -11.58 -2.17
C HIS A 137 10.84 -10.90 -0.98
N THR A 138 11.35 -9.73 -0.58
CA THR A 138 10.81 -8.96 0.54
C THR A 138 9.41 -8.43 0.18
N GLU A 139 9.27 -7.78 -0.97
CA GLU A 139 8.00 -7.27 -1.50
C GLU A 139 6.97 -8.38 -1.77
N GLY A 140 7.39 -9.61 -2.06
CA GLY A 140 6.49 -10.75 -2.21
C GLY A 140 5.99 -11.35 -0.89
N ASN A 141 6.79 -11.28 0.18
CA ASN A 141 6.41 -11.88 1.48
C ASN A 141 5.72 -10.88 2.42
N LEU A 142 6.01 -9.58 2.30
CA LEU A 142 5.42 -8.56 3.17
C LEU A 142 3.88 -8.45 3.06
N PRO A 143 3.26 -8.52 1.86
CA PRO A 143 1.81 -8.56 1.74
C PRO A 143 1.20 -9.74 2.50
N LEU A 144 1.80 -10.92 2.38
CA LEU A 144 1.31 -12.12 3.06
C LEU A 144 1.44 -12.03 4.59
N ALA A 145 2.49 -11.37 5.09
CA ALA A 145 2.63 -11.09 6.51
C ALA A 145 1.60 -10.06 6.98
N TRP A 146 1.42 -8.99 6.20
CA TRP A 146 0.44 -7.95 6.50
C TRP A 146 -0.98 -8.52 6.57
N ASP A 147 -1.40 -9.31 5.59
CA ASP A 147 -2.74 -9.92 5.55
C ASP A 147 -3.04 -10.77 6.80
N ARG A 148 -2.01 -11.35 7.43
CA ARG A 148 -2.15 -12.13 8.67
C ARG A 148 -2.21 -11.27 9.92
N LEU A 149 -1.54 -10.12 9.91
CA LEU A 149 -1.40 -9.24 11.07
C LEU A 149 -2.46 -8.14 11.13
N ALA A 150 -2.99 -7.75 9.98
CA ALA A 150 -3.87 -6.58 9.82
C ALA A 150 -5.36 -6.95 9.71
N ASP A 151 -5.77 -8.08 10.27
CA ASP A 151 -7.16 -8.55 10.27
C ASP A 151 -8.12 -7.49 10.86
N LYS A 152 -7.70 -6.82 11.94
CA LYS A 152 -8.41 -5.73 12.61
C LYS A 152 -8.44 -4.42 11.81
N LEU A 153 -7.56 -4.25 10.82
CA LEU A 153 -7.59 -3.09 9.91
C LEU A 153 -8.25 -3.40 8.58
N GLY A 154 -8.69 -4.65 8.37
CA GLY A 154 -9.47 -5.02 7.20
C GLY A 154 -10.83 -4.33 7.18
N ARG A 155 -11.39 -4.13 5.98
CA ARG A 155 -12.71 -3.51 5.78
C ARG A 155 -13.80 -4.07 6.70
N PRO A 156 -13.97 -5.40 6.87
CA PRO A 156 -15.01 -5.93 7.75
C PRO A 156 -14.85 -5.53 9.22
N ALA A 157 -13.61 -5.42 9.70
CA ALA A 157 -13.33 -5.02 11.07
C ALA A 157 -13.62 -3.52 11.28
N LEU A 158 -13.22 -2.68 10.32
CA LEU A 158 -13.56 -1.25 10.33
C LEU A 158 -15.06 -1.01 10.26
N GLU A 159 -15.76 -1.65 9.32
CA GLU A 159 -17.22 -1.61 9.21
C GLU A 159 -17.88 -1.96 10.55
N SER A 160 -17.44 -3.06 11.18
CA SER A 160 -17.94 -3.49 12.48
C SER A 160 -17.67 -2.49 13.59
N TYR A 161 -16.48 -1.89 13.61
CA TYR A 161 -16.09 -0.90 14.60
C TYR A 161 -16.95 0.37 14.48
N ILE A 162 -17.04 0.94 13.28
CA ILE A 162 -17.83 2.14 12.98
C ILE A 162 -19.31 1.92 13.33
N ARG A 163 -19.88 0.77 12.91
CA ARG A 163 -21.26 0.40 13.22
C ARG A 163 -21.50 0.36 14.73
N THR A 164 -20.59 -0.27 15.47
CA THR A 164 -20.68 -0.40 16.93
C THR A 164 -20.68 0.97 17.59
N LYS A 165 -19.74 1.84 17.22
CA LYS A 165 -19.60 3.18 17.81
C LYS A 165 -20.73 4.14 17.46
N ALA A 166 -21.18 4.12 16.21
CA ALA A 166 -22.31 4.94 15.78
C ALA A 166 -23.63 4.49 16.43
N LEU A 167 -23.86 3.17 16.60
CA LEU A 167 -25.02 2.66 17.34
C LEU A 167 -24.90 2.88 18.86
N GLU A 168 -23.69 2.89 19.41
CA GLU A 168 -23.46 3.22 20.82
C GLU A 168 -23.91 4.65 21.14
N TYR A 169 -23.65 5.60 20.22
CA TYR A 169 -23.92 7.02 20.46
C TYR A 169 -25.25 7.53 19.90
N CYS A 170 -25.66 7.06 18.72
CA CYS A 170 -26.68 7.71 17.90
C CYS A 170 -27.84 6.82 17.48
N LYS A 171 -28.02 5.69 18.17
CA LYS A 171 -29.07 4.72 17.86
C LYS A 171 -30.48 5.31 17.98
N VAL A 172 -31.25 5.14 16.90
CA VAL A 172 -32.69 5.39 16.83
C VAL A 172 -33.46 4.08 16.74
N ALA A 173 -32.95 3.13 15.94
CA ALA A 173 -33.50 1.78 15.78
C ALA A 173 -32.34 0.76 15.65
N PRO A 174 -32.59 -0.57 15.58
CA PRO A 174 -31.51 -1.57 15.50
C PRO A 174 -30.46 -1.27 14.44
N ASP A 175 -30.88 -0.83 13.26
CA ASP A 175 -30.00 -0.55 12.11
C ASP A 175 -30.04 0.91 11.65
N LEU A 176 -30.58 1.82 12.47
CA LEU A 176 -30.76 3.24 12.13
C LEU A 176 -30.14 4.15 13.18
N VAL A 177 -29.45 5.19 12.71
CA VAL A 177 -28.87 6.26 13.54
C VAL A 177 -29.38 7.64 13.12
N SER A 178 -29.36 8.60 14.06
CA SER A 178 -29.75 10.00 13.81
C SER A 178 -28.63 10.77 13.13
N SER A 179 -28.97 11.49 12.06
CA SER A 179 -28.05 12.33 11.31
C SER A 179 -27.55 13.52 12.12
N THR A 180 -28.42 14.18 12.90
CA THR A 180 -28.01 15.27 13.80
C THR A 180 -27.12 14.76 14.94
N CYS A 181 -27.39 13.57 15.49
CA CYS A 181 -26.52 12.99 16.51
C CYS A 181 -25.13 12.66 15.96
N LEU A 182 -25.04 12.08 14.76
CA LEU A 182 -23.75 11.78 14.12
C LEU A 182 -22.94 13.05 13.93
N GLN A 183 -23.57 14.15 13.50
CA GLN A 183 -22.92 15.46 13.38
C GLN A 183 -22.32 15.93 14.71
N GLN A 184 -23.10 15.85 15.79
CA GLN A 184 -22.67 16.26 17.12
C GLN A 184 -21.53 15.41 17.68
N ASN A 185 -21.43 14.15 17.24
CA ASN A 185 -20.41 13.20 17.68
C ASN A 185 -19.30 12.98 16.65
N ALA A 186 -19.28 13.70 15.51
CA ALA A 186 -18.36 13.45 14.39
C ALA A 186 -16.89 13.50 14.83
N VAL A 187 -16.51 14.55 15.58
CA VAL A 187 -15.15 14.68 16.14
C VAL A 187 -14.81 13.52 17.07
N LYS A 188 -15.74 13.12 17.94
CA LYS A 188 -15.52 12.01 18.87
C LYS A 188 -15.36 10.68 18.14
N LEU A 189 -16.21 10.42 17.13
CA LEU A 189 -16.14 9.23 16.27
C LEU A 189 -14.81 9.19 15.50
N SER A 190 -14.35 10.32 14.98
CA SER A 190 -13.04 10.41 14.32
C SER A 190 -11.90 10.06 15.27
N LEU A 191 -11.87 10.67 16.46
CA LEU A 191 -10.82 10.41 17.44
C LEU A 191 -10.76 8.94 17.86
N GLU A 192 -11.92 8.31 18.06
CA GLU A 192 -12.01 6.88 18.38
C GLU A 192 -11.59 5.99 17.20
N MET A 193 -11.84 6.42 15.97
CA MET A 193 -11.38 5.72 14.77
C MET A 193 -9.86 5.84 14.60
N ASP A 194 -9.31 7.03 14.80
CA ASP A 194 -7.88 7.30 14.75
C ASP A 194 -7.14 6.52 15.83
N GLU A 195 -7.71 6.46 17.04
CA GLU A 195 -7.17 5.65 18.13
C GLU A 195 -7.18 4.17 17.80
N TYR A 196 -8.30 3.65 17.30
CA TYR A 196 -8.41 2.27 16.85
C TYR A 196 -7.34 1.93 15.81
N ILE A 197 -7.20 2.75 14.77
CA ILE A 197 -6.24 2.50 13.69
C ILE A 197 -4.81 2.59 14.22
N ARG A 198 -4.50 3.63 15.00
CA ARG A 198 -3.19 3.86 15.61
C ARG A 198 -2.75 2.68 16.48
N ASP A 199 -3.64 2.16 17.31
CA ASP A 199 -3.31 1.09 18.24
C ASP A 199 -3.05 -0.23 17.50
N ASN A 200 -3.87 -0.54 16.51
CA ASN A 200 -3.67 -1.71 15.65
C ASN A 200 -2.40 -1.59 14.80
N LEU A 201 -2.11 -0.41 14.23
CA LEU A 201 -0.84 -0.18 13.50
C LEU A 201 0.38 -0.36 14.40
N ARG A 202 0.32 0.14 15.65
CA ARG A 202 1.40 -0.04 16.62
C ARG A 202 1.62 -1.52 16.95
N GLU A 203 0.55 -2.28 17.13
CA GLU A 203 0.60 -3.73 17.34
C GLU A 203 1.26 -4.43 16.14
N ILE A 204 0.80 -4.14 14.92
CA ILE A 204 1.35 -4.70 13.67
C ILE A 204 2.85 -4.40 13.54
N TYR A 205 3.27 -3.14 13.69
CA TYR A 205 4.68 -2.77 13.57
C TYR A 205 5.56 -3.43 14.63
N THR A 206 5.02 -3.63 15.84
CA THR A 206 5.73 -4.32 16.92
C THR A 206 5.95 -5.80 16.57
N ILE A 207 4.93 -6.49 16.05
CA ILE A 207 5.04 -7.90 15.63
C ILE A 207 5.94 -8.04 14.40
N LEU A 208 5.83 -7.12 13.44
CA LEU A 208 6.73 -7.07 12.29
C LEU A 208 8.19 -6.96 12.74
N ASP A 209 8.48 -6.04 13.67
CA ASP A 209 9.83 -5.80 14.16
C ASP A 209 10.43 -6.96 14.95
N ASN A 210 9.64 -7.57 15.84
CA ASN A 210 10.17 -8.52 16.81
C ASN A 210 10.10 -9.97 16.32
N GLU A 211 9.20 -10.29 15.40
CA GLU A 211 8.92 -11.66 15.00
C GLU A 211 9.09 -11.88 13.51
N THR A 212 8.40 -11.09 12.68
CA THR A 212 8.30 -11.38 11.23
C THR A 212 9.59 -11.08 10.48
N LEU A 213 10.13 -9.87 10.65
CA LEU A 213 11.26 -9.37 9.86
C LEU A 213 12.60 -10.01 10.23
N PRO A 214 12.89 -10.33 11.52
CA PRO A 214 14.05 -11.14 11.86
C PRO A 214 14.06 -12.50 11.15
N VAL A 215 12.92 -13.20 11.14
CA VAL A 215 12.79 -14.52 10.49
C VAL A 215 12.92 -14.40 8.97
N LEU A 216 12.33 -13.36 8.38
CA LEU A 216 12.45 -13.10 6.95
C LEU A 216 13.91 -12.82 6.55
N LEU A 217 14.62 -12.03 7.35
CA LEU A 217 16.04 -11.73 7.16
C LEU A 217 16.88 -13.00 7.25
N GLU A 218 16.71 -13.79 8.30
CA GLU A 218 17.44 -15.05 8.47
C GLU A 218 17.24 -16.00 7.28
N LYS A 219 15.99 -16.16 6.82
CA LYS A 219 15.68 -17.01 5.67
C LYS A 219 16.34 -16.48 4.40
N THR A 220 16.22 -15.18 4.14
CA THR A 220 16.80 -14.54 2.96
C THR A 220 18.33 -14.69 2.97
N SER A 221 18.97 -14.44 4.11
CA SER A 221 20.41 -14.62 4.29
C SER A 221 20.86 -16.05 4.00
N LYS A 222 20.14 -17.06 4.52
CA LYS A 222 20.45 -18.47 4.23
C LYS A 222 20.36 -18.81 2.74
N ASP A 223 19.37 -18.27 2.04
CA ASP A 223 19.21 -18.50 0.61
C ASP A 223 20.29 -17.78 -0.21
N LEU A 224 20.68 -16.56 0.19
CA LEU A 224 21.81 -15.83 -0.40
C LEU A 224 23.15 -16.55 -0.19
N MET A 225 23.40 -17.08 1.01
CA MET A 225 24.64 -17.84 1.28
C MET A 225 24.80 -19.01 0.31
N LYS A 226 23.74 -19.79 0.07
CA LYS A 226 23.78 -20.91 -0.89
C LYS A 226 24.07 -20.44 -2.31
N LEU A 227 23.52 -19.29 -2.71
CA LEU A 227 23.81 -18.69 -4.01
C LEU A 227 25.29 -18.28 -4.10
N LEU A 228 25.82 -17.56 -3.11
CA LEU A 228 27.22 -17.16 -3.10
C LEU A 228 28.18 -18.36 -3.06
N GLU A 229 27.87 -19.40 -2.29
CA GLU A 229 28.63 -20.66 -2.29
C GLU A 229 28.69 -21.30 -3.69
N TYR A 230 27.56 -21.32 -4.40
CA TYR A 230 27.51 -21.81 -5.77
C TYR A 230 28.39 -20.97 -6.70
N PHE A 231 28.31 -19.64 -6.62
CA PHE A 231 29.11 -18.73 -7.44
C PHE A 231 30.62 -18.86 -7.14
N ASN A 232 30.98 -18.87 -5.86
CA ASN A 232 32.35 -19.05 -5.40
C ASN A 232 32.94 -20.38 -5.92
N ARG A 233 32.18 -21.48 -5.85
CA ARG A 233 32.62 -22.80 -6.31
C ARG A 233 32.70 -22.90 -7.85
N THR A 234 31.79 -22.26 -8.56
CA THR A 234 31.63 -22.50 -10.01
C THR A 234 32.45 -21.53 -10.86
N PHE A 235 32.52 -20.26 -10.43
CA PHE A 235 33.10 -19.19 -11.24
C PHE A 235 34.39 -18.62 -10.63
N LEU A 236 34.46 -18.45 -9.30
CA LEU A 236 35.55 -17.69 -8.66
C LEU A 236 36.68 -18.55 -8.06
N SER A 237 36.51 -19.87 -8.06
CA SER A 237 37.50 -20.81 -7.48
C SER A 237 38.90 -20.74 -8.10
N ARG A 238 39.06 -20.11 -9.27
CA ARG A 238 40.35 -19.97 -9.96
C ARG A 238 41.06 -18.65 -9.69
N ASP A 239 40.33 -17.63 -9.25
CA ASP A 239 40.83 -16.25 -9.20
C ASP A 239 41.23 -15.79 -7.79
N ASN A 240 41.27 -16.70 -6.80
CA ASN A 240 41.49 -16.39 -5.38
C ASN A 240 40.56 -15.29 -4.85
N GLN A 241 39.39 -15.13 -5.48
CA GLN A 241 38.33 -14.21 -5.11
C GLN A 241 37.20 -14.99 -4.44
N GLN A 242 36.64 -14.42 -3.40
CA GLN A 242 35.50 -15.00 -2.70
C GLN A 242 34.48 -13.93 -2.35
N LEU A 243 33.23 -14.16 -2.73
CA LEU A 243 32.09 -13.39 -2.27
C LEU A 243 31.72 -13.83 -0.86
N VAL A 244 31.61 -12.87 0.05
CA VAL A 244 31.25 -13.08 1.45
C VAL A 244 29.96 -12.30 1.72
N LEU A 245 29.06 -12.94 2.47
CA LEU A 245 27.83 -12.32 2.94
C LEU A 245 28.02 -11.86 4.38
N ASP A 246 27.88 -10.56 4.62
CA ASP A 246 27.80 -9.98 5.94
C ASP A 246 26.35 -9.57 6.21
N VAL A 247 25.78 -10.09 7.30
CA VAL A 247 24.39 -9.84 7.68
C VAL A 247 24.34 -9.18 9.05
N ILE A 248 23.79 -7.96 9.09
CA ILE A 248 23.56 -7.24 10.34
C ILE A 248 22.23 -7.74 10.92
N PRO A 249 22.15 -8.18 12.18
CA PRO A 249 20.88 -8.57 12.80
C PRO A 249 19.83 -7.46 12.75
N TRP A 250 18.57 -7.82 12.53
CA TRP A 250 17.46 -6.87 12.47
C TRP A 250 17.29 -6.00 13.74
N SER A 251 17.69 -6.56 14.89
CA SER A 251 17.66 -5.89 16.19
C SER A 251 18.68 -4.74 16.32
N GLU A 252 19.70 -4.70 15.47
CA GLU A 252 20.75 -3.67 15.52
C GLU A 252 20.37 -2.37 14.79
N ARG A 253 19.09 -2.21 14.42
CA ARG A 253 18.60 -0.99 13.79
C ARG A 253 18.54 0.18 14.77
N PRO A 254 18.80 1.41 14.29
CA PRO A 254 18.77 2.60 15.15
C PRO A 254 17.36 3.02 15.59
N LEU A 255 16.32 2.66 14.82
CA LEU A 255 14.94 3.08 15.09
C LEU A 255 13.97 1.93 14.78
N SER A 256 13.00 1.70 15.67
CA SER A 256 11.88 0.78 15.42
C SER A 256 11.01 1.25 14.26
N LEU A 257 10.29 0.32 13.61
CA LEU A 257 9.30 0.66 12.58
C LEU A 257 8.22 1.57 13.15
N THR A 258 7.76 1.32 14.38
CA THR A 258 6.81 2.17 15.08
C THR A 258 7.30 3.62 15.15
N SER A 259 8.55 3.84 15.58
CA SER A 259 9.12 5.19 15.67
C SER A 259 9.26 5.88 14.31
N GLN A 260 9.51 5.11 13.23
CA GLN A 260 9.69 5.66 11.88
C GLN A 260 8.35 5.93 11.16
N LEU A 261 7.35 5.06 11.33
CA LEU A 261 6.12 5.06 10.52
C LEU A 261 4.93 5.73 11.21
N MET A 262 4.86 5.70 12.56
CA MET A 262 3.75 6.33 13.28
C MET A 262 3.64 7.85 13.11
N PRO A 263 4.73 8.64 13.03
CA PRO A 263 4.62 10.09 12.82
C PRO A 263 3.93 10.47 11.50
N SER A 264 3.98 9.61 10.48
CA SER A 264 3.23 9.86 9.24
C SER A 264 1.74 9.62 9.34
N PHE A 265 1.27 8.87 10.33
CA PHE A 265 -0.17 8.70 10.58
C PHE A 265 -0.78 10.00 11.10
N SER A 266 -0.08 10.72 11.98
CA SER A 266 -0.57 11.98 12.55
C SER A 266 -0.68 13.15 11.57
N MET A 267 -0.07 13.05 10.38
CA MET A 267 -0.11 14.13 9.38
C MET A 267 -1.45 14.22 8.63
N TYR A 268 -2.30 13.20 8.70
CA TYR A 268 -3.56 13.14 7.93
C TYR A 268 -4.72 13.95 8.57
N HIS A 269 -4.56 14.49 9.79
CA HIS A 269 -5.67 15.05 10.59
C HIS A 269 -5.49 16.53 10.97
N HIS A 270 -4.77 17.33 10.18
CA HIS A 270 -4.41 18.69 10.60
C HIS A 270 -5.45 19.79 10.34
N ASP A 271 -6.61 19.46 9.78
CA ASP A 271 -7.70 20.42 9.59
C ASP A 271 -8.98 19.94 10.30
N ASP A 272 -9.33 20.60 11.40
CA ASP A 272 -10.49 20.26 12.25
C ASP A 272 -11.83 20.32 11.49
N ASN A 273 -11.91 21.15 10.44
CA ASN A 273 -13.09 21.25 9.59
C ASN A 273 -13.29 19.96 8.75
N HIS A 274 -12.21 19.39 8.20
CA HIS A 274 -12.27 18.19 7.38
C HIS A 274 -12.78 16.96 8.14
N ILE A 275 -12.48 16.85 9.44
CA ILE A 275 -12.93 15.72 10.28
C ILE A 275 -14.45 15.73 10.45
N THR A 276 -15.02 16.92 10.65
CA THR A 276 -16.46 17.07 10.85
C THR A 276 -17.17 16.88 9.51
N ASP A 277 -16.64 17.48 8.44
CA ASP A 277 -17.17 17.35 7.08
C ASP A 277 -17.15 15.90 6.60
N PHE A 278 -16.10 15.13 6.93
CA PHE A 278 -15.97 13.72 6.56
C PHE A 278 -17.16 12.86 6.99
N PHE A 279 -17.50 12.85 8.29
CA PHE A 279 -18.63 12.03 8.78
C PHE A 279 -19.97 12.57 8.30
N ILE A 280 -20.08 13.88 8.08
CA ILE A 280 -21.27 14.52 7.55
C ILE A 280 -21.51 14.08 6.11
N ASP A 281 -20.51 14.14 5.25
CA ASP A 281 -20.62 13.80 3.82
C ASP A 281 -21.09 12.35 3.64
N TYR A 282 -20.51 11.41 4.39
CA TYR A 282 -20.91 10.01 4.31
C TYR A 282 -22.26 9.72 4.97
N ALA A 283 -22.64 10.47 6.01
CA ALA A 283 -23.98 10.42 6.59
C ALA A 283 -25.04 10.80 5.54
N CYS A 284 -24.76 11.82 4.73
CA CYS A 284 -25.66 12.30 3.70
C CYS A 284 -25.88 11.28 2.58
N LEU A 285 -24.81 10.58 2.17
CA LEU A 285 -24.89 9.51 1.19
C LEU A 285 -25.61 8.25 1.72
N SER A 286 -25.88 8.19 3.03
CA SER A 286 -26.41 7.02 3.72
C SER A 286 -27.84 7.20 4.25
N LYS A 287 -28.54 8.24 3.79
CA LYS A 287 -29.94 8.50 4.16
C LYS A 287 -30.82 7.28 3.84
N ALA A 288 -31.63 6.86 4.82
CA ALA A 288 -32.55 5.73 4.72
C ALA A 288 -33.84 6.08 3.97
#